data_AF-A0A942G5V8-F1
#
_entry.id   AF-A0A942G5V8-F1
#
_cell.length_a   1.000
_cell.length_b   1.000
_cell.length_c   1.000
_cell.angle_alpha   90.00
_cell.angle_beta   90.00
_cell.angle_gamma   90.00
#
_symmetry.space_group_name_H-M   'P 1'
#
loop_
_entity.id
_entity.type
_entity.pdbx_description
1 polymer ?
#
loop_
_entity_poly.entity_id
_entity_poly.type
_entity_poly.pdbx_seq_one_letter_code
_entity_poly.pdbx_strand_id
1 'polypeptide(L)'
;MREAACRAEDPALFFPEGRGSGPSAAAAVCHGCPVRTDCLAYAHEHDVSDGVWGGENFASRRRAPSPRAPVHCGQHPERPAVAHGLCTTCYGRWRRRRRGSSAHSAAL
;
A
#
# COMPACT_ATOMS: atom_id res chain seq x y z
N MET A 1 -8.49 -24.60 4.22
CA MET A 1 -8.72 -24.06 2.85
C MET A 1 -9.89 -24.72 2.09
N ARG A 2 -10.44 -25.88 2.50
CA ARG A 2 -11.57 -26.51 1.78
C ARG A 2 -12.89 -25.73 1.97
N GLU A 3 -13.11 -25.11 3.13
CA GLU A 3 -14.26 -24.23 3.39
C GLU A 3 -14.04 -22.76 2.97
N ALA A 4 -13.14 -22.47 2.02
CA ALA A 4 -12.91 -21.09 1.57
C ALA A 4 -14.11 -20.54 0.81
N ALA A 5 -14.65 -19.40 1.25
CA ALA A 5 -15.80 -18.73 0.62
C ALA A 5 -15.52 -18.31 -0.83
N CYS A 6 -14.27 -17.97 -1.16
CA CYS A 6 -13.87 -17.62 -2.53
C CYS A 6 -14.03 -18.75 -3.56
N ARG A 7 -14.25 -20.00 -3.12
CA ARG A 7 -14.52 -21.14 -4.03
C ARG A 7 -15.86 -21.04 -4.74
N ALA A 8 -16.79 -20.24 -4.22
CA ALA A 8 -18.10 -19.99 -4.82
C ALA A 8 -18.12 -18.74 -5.71
N GLU A 9 -17.00 -18.02 -5.80
CA GLU A 9 -16.86 -16.73 -6.48
C GLU A 9 -16.01 -16.85 -7.75
N ASP A 10 -16.05 -15.84 -8.61
CA ASP A 10 -15.23 -15.79 -9.83
C ASP A 10 -13.72 -15.61 -9.49
N PRO A 11 -12.83 -16.52 -9.94
CA PRO A 11 -11.38 -16.39 -9.76
C PRO A 11 -10.79 -15.07 -10.26
N ALA A 12 -11.38 -14.44 -11.28
CA ALA A 12 -10.91 -13.16 -11.81
C ALA A 12 -11.02 -12.01 -10.79
N LEU A 13 -11.85 -12.15 -9.75
CA LEU A 13 -11.93 -11.18 -8.64
C LEU A 13 -10.67 -11.21 -7.77
N PHE A 14 -10.09 -12.40 -7.58
CA PHE A 14 -8.94 -12.63 -6.71
C PHE A 14 -7.61 -12.50 -7.46
N PHE A 15 -7.61 -12.74 -8.77
CA PHE A 15 -6.43 -12.66 -9.65
C PHE A 15 -6.68 -11.73 -10.86
N PRO A 16 -6.87 -10.42 -10.64
CA PRO A 16 -7.13 -9.49 -11.75
C PRO A 16 -5.86 -9.27 -12.59
N GLU A 17 -5.98 -9.30 -13.92
CA GLU A 17 -4.87 -9.04 -14.85
C GLU A 17 -4.43 -7.55 -14.89
N GLY A 18 -5.04 -6.67 -14.09
CA GLY A 18 -4.76 -5.23 -14.08
C GLY A 18 -5.16 -4.50 -12.79
N ARG A 19 -5.00 -3.17 -12.78
CA ARG A 19 -5.34 -2.27 -11.66
C ARG A 19 -6.84 -1.96 -11.59
N GLY A 20 -7.69 -2.99 -11.59
CA GLY A 20 -9.15 -2.87 -11.52
C GLY A 20 -9.69 -2.87 -10.09
N SER A 21 -11.02 -2.78 -9.97
CA SER A 21 -11.80 -2.80 -8.71
C SER A 21 -11.76 -4.14 -7.94
N GLY A 22 -11.09 -5.16 -8.49
CA GLY A 22 -11.02 -6.53 -7.95
C GLY A 22 -10.59 -6.64 -6.48
N PRO A 23 -9.58 -5.87 -6.00
CA PRO A 23 -9.11 -5.99 -4.63
C PRO A 23 -10.19 -5.70 -3.57
N SER A 24 -11.05 -4.70 -3.81
CA SER A 24 -12.11 -4.33 -2.87
C SER A 24 -13.24 -5.35 -2.83
N ALA A 25 -13.62 -5.92 -3.99
CA ALA A 25 -14.65 -6.95 -4.07
C ALA A 25 -14.17 -8.27 -3.47
N ALA A 26 -12.94 -8.69 -3.77
CA ALA A 26 -12.33 -9.87 -3.17
C ALA A 26 -12.15 -9.73 -1.65
N ALA A 27 -11.76 -8.54 -1.17
CA ALA A 27 -11.66 -8.27 0.26
C ALA A 27 -13.01 -8.42 0.99
N ALA A 28 -14.11 -7.98 0.36
CA ALA A 28 -15.46 -8.15 0.91
C ALA A 28 -15.82 -9.63 1.10
N VAL A 29 -15.50 -10.49 0.14
CA VAL A 29 -15.68 -11.95 0.27
C VAL A 29 -14.85 -12.51 1.42
N CYS A 30 -13.61 -12.05 1.56
CA CYS A 30 -12.72 -12.54 2.61
C CYS A 30 -13.20 -12.18 4.03
N HIS A 31 -13.90 -11.07 4.23
CA HIS A 31 -14.36 -10.63 5.56
C HIS A 31 -15.26 -11.64 6.28
N GLY A 32 -16.04 -12.44 5.55
CA GLY A 32 -16.89 -13.50 6.10
C GLY A 32 -16.30 -14.92 5.98
N CYS A 33 -15.07 -15.06 5.47
CA CYS A 33 -14.50 -16.36 5.14
C CYS A 33 -13.98 -17.07 6.41
N PRO A 34 -14.42 -18.32 6.72
CA PRO A 34 -14.05 -19.01 7.95
C PRO A 34 -12.55 -19.37 8.01
N VAL A 35 -11.90 -19.49 6.86
CA VAL A 35 -10.47 -19.84 6.74
C VAL A 35 -9.58 -18.61 6.50
N ARG A 36 -10.09 -17.39 6.72
CA ARG A 36 -9.38 -16.14 6.44
C ARG A 36 -7.99 -16.09 7.09
N THR A 37 -7.91 -16.47 8.37
CA THR A 37 -6.66 -16.41 9.14
C THR A 37 -5.62 -17.40 8.61
N ASP A 38 -6.00 -18.66 8.38
CA ASP A 38 -5.10 -19.68 7.83
C ASP A 38 -4.67 -19.34 6.39
N CYS A 39 -5.58 -18.76 5.60
CA CYS A 39 -5.29 -18.30 4.23
C CYS A 39 -4.24 -17.19 4.22
N LEU A 40 -4.32 -16.25 5.17
CA LEU A 40 -3.37 -15.16 5.32
C LEU A 40 -1.99 -15.68 5.78
N ALA A 41 -1.98 -16.57 6.78
CA ALA A 41 -0.75 -17.19 7.27
C ALA A 41 -0.01 -17.94 6.15
N TYR A 42 -0.75 -18.76 5.38
CA TYR A 42 -0.20 -19.46 4.23
C TYR A 42 0.44 -18.51 3.21
N ALA A 43 -0.22 -17.40 2.88
CA ALA A 43 0.33 -16.43 1.93
C ALA A 43 1.67 -15.83 2.41
N HIS A 44 1.80 -15.56 3.72
CA HIS A 44 3.05 -15.09 4.31
C HIS A 44 4.14 -16.17 4.37
N GLU A 45 3.79 -17.39 4.77
CA GLU A 45 4.74 -18.51 4.93
C GLU A 45 5.33 -18.97 3.58
N HIS A 46 4.56 -18.84 2.51
CA HIS A 46 4.93 -19.29 1.17
C HIS A 46 5.38 -18.16 0.22
N ASP A 47 5.58 -16.94 0.75
CA ASP A 47 5.94 -15.73 -0.02
C ASP A 47 5.02 -15.53 -1.24
N VAL A 48 3.72 -15.82 -1.07
CA VAL A 48 2.75 -15.69 -2.15
C VAL A 48 2.56 -14.21 -2.43
N SER A 49 2.78 -13.84 -3.68
CA SER A 49 2.82 -12.43 -4.09
C SER A 49 1.85 -12.11 -5.22
N ASP A 50 0.87 -12.97 -5.47
CA ASP A 50 -0.09 -12.77 -6.56
C ASP A 50 -1.51 -12.91 -6.03
N GLY A 51 -2.35 -11.92 -6.37
CA GLY A 51 -3.78 -11.92 -6.03
C GLY A 51 -4.12 -11.50 -4.60
N VAL A 52 -5.35 -11.78 -4.20
CA VAL A 52 -5.93 -11.41 -2.89
C VAL A 52 -6.02 -12.64 -1.97
N TRP A 53 -5.39 -12.56 -0.80
CA TRP A 53 -5.35 -13.63 0.21
C TRP A 53 -5.78 -13.08 1.57
N GLY A 54 -6.70 -13.77 2.27
CA GLY A 54 -7.18 -13.32 3.57
C GLY A 54 -7.84 -11.92 3.61
N GLY A 55 -8.16 -11.36 2.44
CA GLY A 55 -8.68 -10.00 2.27
C GLY A 55 -7.62 -8.92 2.07
N GLU A 56 -6.34 -9.31 2.01
CA GLU A 56 -5.23 -8.43 1.68
C GLU A 56 -4.77 -8.71 0.25
N ASN A 57 -4.40 -7.67 -0.49
CA ASN A 57 -3.87 -7.79 -1.84
C ASN A 57 -2.38 -8.08 -1.77
N PHE A 58 -2.00 -9.34 -1.95
CA PHE A 58 -0.63 -9.80 -1.97
C PHE A 58 0.04 -9.58 -3.33
N ALA A 59 -0.71 -9.14 -4.36
CA ALA A 59 -0.16 -8.76 -5.65
C ALA A 59 1.10 -7.91 -5.47
N SER A 60 2.22 -8.48 -5.88
CA SER A 60 3.56 -8.00 -5.69
C SER A 60 3.63 -6.57 -6.19
N ARG A 61 4.11 -5.67 -5.34
CA ARG A 61 5.50 -5.17 -5.38
C ARG A 61 6.19 -5.02 -6.76
N ARG A 62 5.48 -5.01 -7.90
CA ARG A 62 5.86 -4.26 -9.12
C ARG A 62 5.64 -2.76 -8.96
N ARG A 63 5.32 -2.30 -7.76
CA ARG A 63 6.05 -1.16 -7.23
C ARG A 63 7.20 -1.70 -6.41
N ALA A 64 8.39 -1.71 -7.02
CA ALA A 64 9.56 -1.28 -6.29
C ALA A 64 9.14 -0.09 -5.40
N PRO A 65 9.61 0.03 -4.15
CA PRO A 65 9.33 1.20 -3.33
C PRO A 65 9.48 2.42 -4.24
N SER A 66 8.41 3.21 -4.36
CA SER A 66 8.48 4.39 -5.20
C SER A 66 9.73 5.16 -4.76
N PRO A 67 10.68 5.50 -5.65
CA PRO A 67 11.79 6.37 -5.27
C PRO A 67 11.31 7.82 -5.02
N ARG A 68 10.01 8.02 -4.76
CA ARG A 68 9.37 9.32 -4.52
C ARG A 68 8.65 9.41 -3.18
N ALA A 69 9.20 8.74 -2.17
CA ALA A 69 9.08 9.25 -0.82
C ALA A 69 10.42 9.16 -0.08
N PRO A 70 11.36 10.11 -0.27
CA PRO A 70 11.99 10.65 0.91
C PRO A 70 10.92 11.56 1.53
N VAL A 71 10.62 11.46 2.81
CA VAL A 71 11.51 12.05 3.79
C VAL A 71 11.08 11.55 5.17
N HIS A 72 11.82 10.64 5.77
CA HIS A 72 12.04 10.68 7.21
C HIS A 72 13.53 10.46 7.39
N CYS A 73 14.20 11.40 8.04
CA CYS A 73 15.57 11.20 8.46
C CYS A 73 15.51 10.24 9.65
N GLY A 74 15.71 8.93 9.43
CA GLY A 74 16.04 7.97 10.51
C GLY A 74 17.39 8.28 11.19
N GLN A 75 17.79 9.54 11.21
CA GLN A 75 19.12 10.06 11.44
C GLN A 75 19.13 11.12 12.56
N HIS A 76 17.96 11.50 13.07
CA HIS A 76 17.77 12.49 14.15
C HIS A 76 16.70 12.01 15.15
N PRO A 77 16.97 10.93 15.91
CA PRO A 77 16.01 10.38 16.87
C PRO A 77 15.69 11.35 18.02
N GLU A 78 16.58 12.30 18.34
CA GLU A 78 16.34 13.30 19.40
C GLU A 78 15.41 14.46 19.01
N ARG A 79 14.95 14.56 17.75
CA ARG A 79 14.18 15.72 17.28
C ARG A 79 12.69 15.41 17.19
N PRO A 80 11.80 16.30 17.71
CA PRO A 80 10.36 16.09 17.60
C PRO A 80 9.92 16.13 16.13
N ALA A 81 9.10 15.14 15.74
CA ALA A 81 8.46 15.13 14.44
C ALA A 81 7.32 16.16 14.42
N VAL A 82 7.21 16.89 13.31
CA VAL A 82 6.06 17.73 12.96
C VAL A 82 5.27 17.07 11.82
N ALA A 83 4.30 17.80 11.25
CA ALA A 83 3.44 17.37 10.17
C ALA A 83 4.15 16.50 9.11
N HIS A 84 3.49 15.41 8.71
CA HIS A 84 3.98 14.43 7.75
C HIS A 84 5.24 13.64 8.20
N GLY A 85 5.49 13.52 9.52
CA GLY A 85 6.56 12.68 10.07
C GLY A 85 7.97 13.24 9.90
N LEU A 86 8.09 14.55 9.71
CA LEU A 86 9.36 15.25 9.46
C LEU A 86 9.88 15.98 10.68
N CYS A 87 11.19 15.97 10.93
CA CYS A 87 11.76 16.93 11.87
C CYS A 87 11.58 18.37 11.34
N THR A 88 11.58 19.35 12.24
CA THR A 88 11.37 20.79 11.93
C THR A 88 12.28 21.29 10.80
N THR A 89 13.54 20.85 10.76
CA THR A 89 14.52 21.21 9.72
C THR A 89 14.16 20.64 8.35
N CYS A 90 13.82 19.35 8.28
CA CYS A 90 13.40 18.68 7.04
C CYS A 90 12.08 19.25 6.51
N TYR A 91 11.11 19.50 7.40
CA TYR A 91 9.86 20.17 7.07
C TYR A 91 10.10 21.57 6.49
N GLY A 92 10.99 22.36 7.08
CA GLY A 92 11.36 23.68 6.55
C GLY A 92 11.96 23.63 5.13
N ARG A 93 12.82 22.63 4.86
CA ARG A 93 13.42 22.42 3.52
C ARG A 93 12.36 22.01 2.49
N TRP A 94 11.47 21.10 2.86
CA TRP A 94 10.34 20.68 2.05
C TRP A 94 9.39 21.84 1.73
N ARG A 95 9.03 22.64 2.75
CA ARG A 95 8.15 23.81 2.63
C ARG A 95 8.72 24.87 1.68
N ARG A 96 10.04 25.10 1.72
CA ARG A 96 10.73 26.02 0.79
C ARG A 96 10.71 25.50 -0.64
N ARG A 97 10.99 24.20 -0.85
CA ARG A 97 10.91 23.58 -2.19
C ARG A 97 9.50 23.65 -2.78
N ARG A 98 8.48 23.32 -1.99
CA ARG A 98 7.07 23.41 -2.43
C ARG A 98 6.65 24.84 -2.77
N ARG A 99 7.05 25.83 -1.97
CA ARG A 99 6.79 27.25 -2.28
C ARG A 99 7.51 27.73 -3.54
N GLY A 100 8.72 27.25 -3.81
CA GLY A 100 9.46 27.57 -5.03
C GLY A 100 8.90 26.91 -6.30
N SER A 101 8.15 25.80 -6.17
CA SER A 101 7.50 25.13 -7.32
C SER A 101 6.23 25.80 -7.82
N SER A 102 5.69 26.81 -7.12
CA SER A 102 4.52 27.58 -7.55
C SER A 102 4.85 28.88 -8.31
N ALA A 103 6.13 29.19 -8.56
CA ALA A 103 6.56 30.44 -9.19
C ALA A 103 6.91 30.32 -10.69
N HIS A 104 6.39 29.31 -11.40
CA HIS A 104 6.53 29.18 -12.86
C HIS A 104 5.18 29.25 -13.60
N SER A 105 4.33 30.21 -13.26
CA SER A 105 3.15 30.58 -14.08
C SER A 105 2.62 31.98 -13.72
N ALA A 106 3.47 33.02 -13.79
CA ALA A 106 3.03 34.42 -13.83
C ALA A 106 4.20 35.32 -14.28
N ALA A 107 4.55 35.22 -15.56
CA ALA A 107 5.36 36.23 -16.26
C ALA A 107 4.99 36.20 -17.75
N LEU A 108 3.79 36.70 -18.03
CA LEU A 108 3.41 37.33 -19.30
C LEU A 108 2.56 38.54 -18.94
#